data_AF-A0A534W290-F1
#
_entry.id   AF-A0A534W290-F1
#
_cell.length_a   1.000
_cell.length_b   1.000
_cell.length_c   1.000
_cell.angle_alpha   90.00
_cell.angle_beta   90.00
_cell.angle_gamma   90.00
#
_symmetry.space_group_name_H-M   'P 1'
#
loop_
_entity.id
_entity.type
_entity.pdbx_description
1 polymer ?
#
loop_
_entity_poly.entity_id
_entity_poly.type
_entity_poly.pdbx_seq_one_letter_code
_entity_poly.pdbx_strand_id
1 'polypeptide(L)'
;MTVLFEGSARVLLLVHAVLGFTAVFATTHHAVSAFLATIGRPVQRQLQRFGWMASASIVAQALFGLLLYPAYRVRVRFADLERNAPAVVQLFDFKEHLSALALALVVGASFAGRALPADAPAAESRALAALSGCGAALVWAAALIGLYVTARHPVGTP
;
A
#
# COMPACT_ATOMS: atom_id res chain seq x y z
N MET A 1 11.52 -15.39 -26.96
CA MET A 1 11.80 -14.73 -25.66
C MET A 1 10.59 -14.04 -25.03
N THR A 2 9.48 -13.83 -25.74
CA THR A 2 8.27 -13.15 -25.22
C THR A 2 7.54 -13.91 -24.10
N VAL A 3 7.43 -15.24 -24.21
CA VAL A 3 6.64 -16.09 -23.29
C VAL A 3 7.23 -16.17 -21.87
N LEU A 4 8.56 -16.18 -21.71
CA LEU A 4 9.21 -16.22 -20.38
C LEU A 4 9.03 -14.91 -19.61
N PHE A 5 9.11 -13.76 -20.30
CA PHE A 5 8.89 -12.44 -19.69
C PHE A 5 7.42 -12.21 -19.32
N GLU A 6 6.48 -12.74 -20.11
CA GLU A 6 5.05 -12.71 -19.80
C GLU A 6 4.69 -13.51 -18.56
N GLY A 7 5.23 -14.73 -18.44
CA GLY A 7 5.06 -15.56 -17.25
C GLY A 7 5.58 -14.86 -16.00
N SER A 8 6.79 -14.30 -16.06
CA SER A 8 7.37 -13.58 -14.91
C SER A 8 6.60 -12.30 -14.57
N ALA A 9 6.13 -11.54 -15.56
CA ALA A 9 5.35 -10.32 -15.32
C ALA A 9 4.00 -10.62 -14.65
N ARG A 10 3.31 -11.68 -15.07
CA ARG A 10 2.06 -12.12 -14.44
C ARG A 10 2.29 -12.59 -13.00
N VAL A 11 3.32 -13.39 -12.75
CA VAL A 11 3.65 -13.83 -11.38
C VAL A 11 4.00 -12.64 -10.49
N LEU A 12 4.84 -11.71 -10.99
CA LEU A 12 5.16 -10.48 -10.26
C LEU A 12 3.92 -9.64 -9.95
N LEU A 13 2.98 -9.53 -10.90
CA LEU A 13 1.72 -8.81 -10.69
C LEU A 13 0.86 -9.48 -9.62
N LEU A 14 0.75 -10.81 -9.62
CA LEU A 14 0.03 -11.55 -8.59
C LEU A 14 0.66 -11.38 -7.21
N VAL A 15 1.99 -11.49 -7.12
CA VAL A 15 2.72 -11.26 -5.86
C VAL A 15 2.51 -9.83 -5.37
N HIS A 16 2.63 -8.84 -6.26
CA HIS A 16 2.38 -7.43 -5.96
C HIS A 16 0.94 -7.21 -5.46
N ALA A 17 -0.06 -7.84 -6.07
CA ALA A 17 -1.45 -7.74 -5.65
C ALA A 17 -1.68 -8.37 -4.26
N VAL A 18 -1.13 -9.56 -4.00
CA VAL A 18 -1.21 -10.22 -2.69
C VAL A 18 -0.54 -9.38 -1.61
N LEU A 19 0.63 -8.80 -1.89
CA LEU A 19 1.31 -7.87 -0.98
C LEU A 19 0.47 -6.61 -0.76
N GLY A 20 -0.18 -6.08 -1.79
CA GLY A 20 -1.13 -4.96 -1.68
C GLY A 20 -2.29 -5.27 -0.75
N PHE A 21 -2.96 -6.42 -0.91
CA PHE A 21 -4.03 -6.85 0.01
C PHE A 21 -3.51 -7.05 1.43
N THR A 22 -2.31 -7.60 1.58
CA THR A 22 -1.67 -7.77 2.90
C THR A 22 -1.39 -6.43 3.56
N ALA A 23 -0.92 -5.43 2.80
CA ALA A 23 -0.68 -4.07 3.28
C ALA A 23 -2.00 -3.39 3.68
N VAL A 24 -3.05 -3.50 2.86
CA VAL A 24 -4.40 -3.00 3.19
C VAL A 24 -4.90 -3.61 4.50
N PHE A 25 -4.83 -4.94 4.62
CA PHE A 25 -5.25 -5.66 5.82
C PHE A 25 -4.47 -5.22 7.06
N ALA A 26 -3.14 -5.23 6.98
CA ALA A 26 -2.27 -4.94 8.12
C ALA A 26 -2.37 -3.48 8.56
N THR A 27 -2.40 -2.53 7.62
CA THR A 27 -2.55 -1.09 7.94
C THR A 27 -3.92 -0.77 8.54
N THR A 28 -4.99 -1.41 8.04
CA THR A 28 -6.33 -1.28 8.63
C THR A 28 -6.35 -1.77 10.08
N HIS A 29 -5.78 -2.95 10.35
CA HIS A 29 -5.72 -3.48 11.72
C HIS A 29 -4.79 -2.68 12.63
N HIS A 30 -3.70 -2.11 12.09
CA HIS A 30 -2.85 -1.19 12.82
C HIS A 30 -3.61 0.09 13.19
N ALA A 31 -4.36 0.68 12.25
CA ALA A 31 -5.18 1.86 12.49
C ALA A 31 -6.29 1.61 13.52
N VAL A 32 -6.99 0.47 13.41
CA VAL A 32 -8.00 0.07 14.41
C VAL A 32 -7.35 -0.13 15.79
N SER A 33 -6.21 -0.80 15.87
CA SER A 33 -5.49 -0.99 17.14
C SER A 33 -5.06 0.35 17.73
N ALA A 34 -4.50 1.25 16.92
CA ALA A 34 -4.12 2.59 17.36
C ALA A 34 -5.33 3.39 17.86
N PHE A 35 -6.47 3.32 17.17
CA PHE A 35 -7.72 3.93 17.63
C PHE A 35 -8.20 3.33 18.96
N LEU A 36 -8.20 2.00 19.09
CA LEU A 36 -8.59 1.35 20.34
C LEU A 36 -7.68 1.72 21.52
N ALA A 37 -6.40 2.00 21.27
CA ALA A 37 -5.48 2.51 22.30
C ALA A 37 -5.91 3.89 22.81
N THR A 38 -6.48 4.76 21.95
CA THR A 38 -6.99 6.09 22.37
C THR A 38 -8.14 6.04 23.36
N ILE A 39 -8.88 4.93 23.37
CA ILE A 39 -9.99 4.69 24.30
C ILE A 39 -9.59 3.75 25.45
N GLY A 40 -8.28 3.55 25.66
CA GLY A 40 -7.73 2.79 26.79
C GLY A 40 -7.84 1.27 26.68
N ARG A 41 -8.06 0.70 25.49
CA ARG A 41 -8.10 -0.76 25.33
C ARG A 41 -6.67 -1.35 25.31
N PRO A 42 -6.46 -2.54 25.92
CA PRO A 42 -5.16 -3.20 25.93
C PRO A 42 -4.85 -3.83 24.57
N VAL A 43 -4.19 -3.07 23.70
CA VAL A 43 -3.93 -3.46 22.29
C VAL A 43 -2.45 -3.44 21.90
N GLN A 44 -1.53 -3.39 22.88
CA GLN A 44 -0.09 -3.25 22.65
C GLN A 44 0.47 -4.35 21.74
N ARG A 45 0.07 -5.60 21.97
CA ARG A 45 0.54 -6.75 21.18
C ARG A 45 0.04 -6.66 19.74
N GLN A 46 -1.20 -6.21 19.53
CA GLN A 46 -1.79 -6.01 18.21
C GLN A 46 -1.08 -4.87 17.49
N LEU A 47 -0.81 -3.75 18.18
CA LEU A 47 -0.11 -2.59 17.63
C LEU A 47 1.30 -2.97 17.14
N GLN A 48 2.05 -3.73 17.93
CA GLN A 48 3.38 -4.22 17.55
C GLN A 48 3.31 -5.21 16.36
N ARG A 49 2.40 -6.18 16.43
CA ARG A 49 2.26 -7.22 15.39
C ARG A 49 1.86 -6.62 14.05
N PHE A 50 0.81 -5.79 14.04
CA PHE A 50 0.32 -5.16 12.82
C PHE A 50 1.26 -4.05 12.34
N GLY A 51 2.01 -3.37 13.22
CA GLY A 51 3.04 -2.42 12.81
C GLY A 51 4.16 -3.10 12.03
N TRP A 52 4.66 -4.24 12.50
CA TRP A 52 5.64 -5.02 11.73
C TRP A 52 5.05 -5.53 10.41
N MET A 53 3.85 -6.11 10.43
CA MET A 53 3.21 -6.63 9.22
C MET A 53 2.93 -5.53 8.19
N ALA A 54 2.46 -4.36 8.63
CA ALA A 54 2.15 -3.22 7.77
C ALA A 54 3.42 -2.66 7.12
N SER A 55 4.46 -2.40 7.91
CA SER A 55 5.75 -1.89 7.38
C SER A 55 6.41 -2.89 6.43
N ALA A 56 6.48 -4.18 6.79
CA ALA A 56 7.07 -5.20 5.93
C ALA A 56 6.31 -5.37 4.60
N SER A 57 4.97 -5.45 4.66
CA SER A 57 4.14 -5.63 3.46
C SER A 57 4.13 -4.42 2.55
N ILE A 58 4.07 -3.19 3.07
CA ILE A 58 4.07 -1.98 2.22
C ILE A 58 5.45 -1.75 1.56
N VAL A 59 6.55 -2.03 2.26
CA VAL A 59 7.90 -1.97 1.68
C VAL A 59 8.06 -3.03 0.59
N ALA A 60 7.68 -4.28 0.87
CA ALA A 60 7.72 -5.34 -0.13
C ALA A 60 6.84 -5.00 -1.35
N GLN A 61 5.62 -4.51 -1.12
CA GLN A 61 4.71 -4.11 -2.19
C GLN A 61 5.32 -3.00 -3.06
N ALA A 62 5.94 -1.99 -2.45
CA ALA A 62 6.61 -0.92 -3.17
C ALA A 62 7.77 -1.45 -4.02
N LEU A 63 8.62 -2.31 -3.46
CA LEU A 63 9.75 -2.92 -4.19
C LEU A 63 9.28 -3.73 -5.40
N PHE A 64 8.26 -4.57 -5.23
CA PHE A 64 7.68 -5.32 -6.36
C PHE A 64 6.98 -4.40 -7.37
N GLY A 65 6.41 -3.27 -6.92
CA GLY A 65 5.89 -2.23 -7.80
C GLY A 65 6.97 -1.60 -8.67
N LEU A 66 8.13 -1.29 -8.09
CA LEU A 66 9.28 -0.77 -8.83
C LEU A 66 9.81 -1.78 -9.84
N LEU A 67 9.83 -3.08 -9.49
CA LEU A 67 10.23 -4.14 -10.42
C LEU A 67 9.24 -4.30 -11.60
N LEU A 68 7.95 -4.07 -11.37
CA LEU A 68 6.91 -4.09 -12.41
C LEU A 68 6.89 -2.82 -13.27
N TYR A 69 7.36 -1.70 -12.73
CA TYR A 69 7.21 -0.38 -13.34
C TYR A 69 7.73 -0.28 -14.79
N PRO A 70 8.91 -0.82 -15.16
CA PRO A 70 9.38 -0.79 -16.55
C PRO A 70 8.43 -1.49 -17.52
N ALA A 71 7.90 -2.66 -17.12
CA ALA A 71 6.96 -3.43 -17.94
C ALA A 71 5.63 -2.69 -18.11
N TYR A 72 5.09 -2.11 -17.02
CA TYR A 72 3.90 -1.27 -17.08
C TYR A 72 4.09 -0.07 -18.02
N ARG A 73 5.22 0.65 -17.89
CA ARG A 73 5.51 1.85 -18.67
C ARG A 73 5.47 1.56 -20.17
N VAL A 74 6.17 0.51 -20.61
CA VAL A 74 6.29 0.18 -22.03
C VAL A 74 5.03 -0.47 -22.59
N ARG A 75 4.47 -1.46 -21.89
CA ARG A 75 3.43 -2.34 -22.44
C ARG A 75 2.00 -1.87 -22.19
N VAL A 76 1.77 -1.02 -21.19
CA VAL A 76 0.42 -0.57 -20.81
C VAL A 76 0.29 0.93 -21.01
N ARG A 77 1.20 1.72 -20.42
CA ARG A 77 1.13 3.18 -20.52
C ARG A 77 1.36 3.68 -21.96
N PHE A 78 2.54 3.43 -22.52
CA PHE A 78 2.90 3.95 -23.85
C PHE A 78 2.15 3.26 -24.99
N ALA A 79 1.94 1.95 -24.89
CA ALA A 79 1.32 1.17 -25.96
C ALA A 79 -0.19 1.44 -26.10
N ASP A 80 -0.87 1.82 -25.03
CA ASP A 80 -2.33 1.90 -24.99
C ASP A 80 -2.85 3.15 -24.25
N LEU A 81 -2.64 3.22 -22.93
CA LEU A 81 -3.37 4.17 -22.08
C LEU A 81 -3.13 5.64 -22.43
N GLU A 82 -1.93 6.02 -22.89
CA GLU A 82 -1.66 7.41 -23.28
C GLU A 82 -2.49 7.86 -24.49
N ARG A 83 -2.85 6.93 -25.40
CA ARG A 83 -3.65 7.24 -26.59
C ARG A 83 -5.14 7.12 -26.31
N ASN A 84 -5.53 6.06 -25.59
CA ASN A 84 -6.94 5.66 -25.48
C ASN A 84 -7.60 6.07 -24.16
N ALA A 85 -6.81 6.31 -23.11
CA ALA A 85 -7.34 6.58 -21.76
C ALA A 85 -6.39 7.47 -20.92
N PRO A 86 -6.07 8.71 -21.36
CA PRO A 86 -5.08 9.57 -20.69
C PRO A 86 -5.46 9.91 -19.24
N ALA A 87 -6.76 9.95 -18.92
CA ALA A 87 -7.23 10.13 -17.55
C ALA A 87 -6.82 8.97 -16.62
N VAL A 88 -6.73 7.74 -17.13
CA VAL A 88 -6.28 6.56 -16.36
C VAL A 88 -4.78 6.66 -16.06
N VAL A 89 -4.00 7.21 -16.98
CA VAL A 89 -2.57 7.51 -16.75
C VAL A 89 -2.40 8.51 -15.61
N GLN A 90 -3.16 9.61 -15.63
CA GLN A 90 -3.11 10.62 -14.56
C GLN A 90 -3.54 10.04 -13.21
N LEU A 91 -4.55 9.17 -13.20
CA LEU A 91 -5.01 8.51 -11.98
C LEU A 91 -3.93 7.55 -11.44
N PHE A 92 -3.22 6.84 -12.32
CA PHE A 92 -2.08 6.02 -11.94
C PHE A 92 -0.94 6.88 -11.37
N ASP A 93 -0.56 7.97 -12.03
CA ASP A 93 0.49 8.87 -11.54
C ASP A 93 0.11 9.47 -10.17
N PHE A 94 -1.16 9.84 -9.97
CA PHE A 94 -1.66 10.27 -8.67
C PHE A 94 -1.54 9.17 -7.61
N LYS A 95 -1.90 7.92 -7.95
CA LYS A 95 -1.70 6.76 -7.06
C LYS A 95 -0.23 6.62 -6.65
N GLU A 96 0.74 6.85 -7.54
CA GLU A 96 2.15 6.73 -7.18
C GLU A 96 2.56 7.72 -6.09
N HIS A 97 2.08 8.97 -6.17
CA HIS A 97 2.29 9.97 -5.13
C HIS A 97 1.62 9.58 -3.81
N LEU A 98 0.36 9.09 -3.86
CA LEU A 98 -0.33 8.58 -2.68
C LEU A 98 0.41 7.40 -2.05
N SER A 99 0.96 6.50 -2.87
CA SER A 99 1.69 5.30 -2.41
C SER A 99 3.00 5.68 -1.73
N ALA A 100 3.72 6.67 -2.25
CA ALA A 100 4.93 7.20 -1.62
C ALA A 100 4.63 7.84 -0.25
N LEU A 101 3.57 8.64 -0.15
CA LEU A 101 3.14 9.23 1.11
C LEU A 101 2.65 8.16 2.10
N ALA A 102 1.87 7.19 1.62
CA ALA A 102 1.40 6.06 2.42
C ALA A 102 2.58 5.26 2.98
N LEU A 103 3.61 4.98 2.18
CA LEU A 103 4.82 4.29 2.61
C LEU A 103 5.48 5.03 3.79
N ALA A 104 5.70 6.34 3.66
CA ALA A 104 6.29 7.14 4.72
C ALA A 104 5.44 7.11 6.01
N LEU A 105 4.13 7.33 5.89
CA LEU A 105 3.21 7.37 7.04
C LEU A 105 3.07 6.01 7.72
N VAL A 106 2.90 4.92 6.96
CA VAL A 106 2.74 3.57 7.51
C VAL A 106 4.01 3.12 8.21
N VAL A 107 5.18 3.36 7.61
CA VAL A 107 6.47 3.01 8.22
C VAL A 107 6.66 3.84 9.49
N GLY A 108 6.48 5.16 9.43
CA GLY A 108 6.57 6.05 10.59
C GLY A 108 5.62 5.65 11.73
N ALA A 109 4.35 5.41 11.42
CA ALA A 109 3.36 4.94 12.39
C ALA A 109 3.71 3.58 12.98
N SER A 110 4.31 2.67 12.19
CA SER A 110 4.75 1.35 12.68
C SER A 110 5.93 1.45 13.64
N PHE A 111 6.86 2.39 13.42
CA PHE A 111 7.93 2.66 14.39
C PHE A 111 7.36 3.31 15.65
N ALA A 112 6.53 4.35 15.50
CA ALA A 112 5.91 5.04 16.62
C ALA A 112 5.04 4.11 17.48
N GLY A 113 4.21 3.26 16.88
CA GLY A 113 3.35 2.32 17.59
C GLY A 113 4.10 1.24 18.36
N ARG A 114 5.31 0.86 17.92
CA ARG A 114 6.17 -0.06 18.66
C ARG A 114 6.90 0.60 19.83
N ALA A 115 7.17 1.90 19.70
CA ALA A 115 7.81 2.69 20.74
C ALA A 115 6.82 3.25 21.78
N LEU A 116 5.52 3.26 21.47
CA LEU A 116 4.49 3.81 22.34
C LEU A 116 4.36 3.00 23.65
N PRO A 117 4.53 3.61 24.83
CA PRO A 117 4.28 2.98 26.11
C PRO A 117 2.80 2.61 26.32
N ALA A 118 2.53 1.64 27.20
CA ALA A 118 1.15 1.24 27.50
C ALA A 118 0.35 2.33 28.24
N ASP A 119 1.06 3.20 28.96
CA ASP A 119 0.55 4.35 29.73
C ASP A 119 0.80 5.69 29.01
N ALA A 120 1.02 5.65 27.69
CA ALA A 120 1.32 6.84 26.91
C ALA A 120 0.25 7.94 27.06
N PRO A 121 0.65 9.22 27.04
CA PRO A 121 -0.28 10.34 27.06
C PRO A 121 -1.32 10.24 25.94
N ALA A 122 -2.56 10.62 26.24
CA ALA A 122 -3.67 10.56 25.28
C ALA A 122 -3.43 11.35 23.99
N ALA A 123 -2.55 12.36 24.01
CA ALA A 123 -2.16 13.11 22.82
C ALA A 123 -1.31 12.26 21.86
N GLU A 124 -0.35 11.48 22.38
CA GLU A 124 0.51 10.61 21.58
C GLU A 124 -0.27 9.46 20.96
N SER A 125 -1.15 8.81 21.73
CA SER A 125 -2.05 7.77 21.22
C SER A 125 -2.96 8.29 20.11
N ARG A 126 -3.49 9.53 20.25
CA ARG A 126 -4.31 10.18 19.22
C ARG A 126 -3.50 10.52 17.96
N ALA A 127 -2.27 11.02 18.12
CA ALA A 127 -1.38 11.29 17.00
C ALA A 127 -1.06 10.00 16.23
N LEU A 128 -0.76 8.91 16.94
CA LEU A 128 -0.53 7.60 16.32
C LEU A 128 -1.77 7.09 15.58
N ALA A 129 -2.96 7.24 16.17
CA ALA A 129 -4.22 6.86 15.53
C ALA A 129 -4.47 7.67 14.25
N ALA A 130 -4.20 8.98 14.27
CA ALA A 130 -4.32 9.84 13.10
C ALA A 130 -3.34 9.45 11.99
N LEU A 131 -2.06 9.23 12.33
CA LEU A 131 -1.03 8.78 11.39
C LEU A 131 -1.38 7.42 10.78
N SER A 132 -1.78 6.47 11.62
CA SER A 132 -2.16 5.11 11.18
C SER A 132 -3.42 5.12 10.32
N GLY A 133 -4.43 5.90 10.70
CA GLY A 133 -5.67 6.05 9.96
C GLY A 133 -5.45 6.73 8.60
N CYS A 134 -4.67 7.80 8.56
CA CYS A 134 -4.30 8.47 7.32
C CYS A 134 -3.50 7.54 6.40
N GLY A 135 -2.50 6.84 6.94
CA GLY A 135 -1.73 5.83 6.21
C GLY A 135 -2.64 4.75 5.62
N ALA A 136 -3.55 4.17 6.40
CA ALA A 136 -4.50 3.16 5.93
C ALA A 136 -5.43 3.70 4.83
N ALA A 137 -5.94 4.92 4.97
CA ALA A 137 -6.79 5.56 3.97
C ALA A 137 -6.06 5.75 2.62
N LEU A 138 -4.80 6.18 2.65
CA LEU A 138 -3.98 6.33 1.45
C LEU A 138 -3.66 4.99 0.80
N VAL A 139 -3.37 3.94 1.60
CA VAL A 139 -3.18 2.59 1.08
C VAL A 139 -4.44 2.06 0.41
N TRP A 140 -5.62 2.27 1.01
CA TRP A 140 -6.90 1.94 0.40
C TRP A 140 -7.15 2.69 -0.91
N ALA A 141 -6.95 4.01 -0.92
CA ALA A 141 -7.10 4.81 -2.12
C ALA A 141 -6.17 4.31 -3.24
N ALA A 142 -4.91 4.02 -2.91
CA ALA A 142 -3.95 3.51 -3.87
C ALA A 142 -4.31 2.11 -4.40
N ALA A 143 -4.80 1.23 -3.52
CA ALA A 143 -5.25 -0.12 -3.89
C ALA A 143 -6.46 -0.08 -4.82
N LEU A 144 -7.47 0.74 -4.50
CA LEU A 144 -8.67 0.90 -5.33
C LEU A 144 -8.34 1.46 -6.71
N ILE A 145 -7.46 2.47 -6.78
CA ILE A 145 -6.97 2.98 -8.07
C ILE A 145 -6.22 1.88 -8.82
N GLY A 146 -5.34 1.14 -8.14
CA GLY A 146 -4.58 0.05 -8.76
C GLY A 146 -5.47 -1.04 -9.35
N LEU A 147 -6.52 -1.45 -8.62
CA LEU A 147 -7.51 -2.40 -9.10
C LEU A 147 -8.29 -1.85 -10.31
N TYR A 148 -8.70 -0.58 -10.26
CA TYR A 148 -9.40 0.07 -11.36
C TYR A 148 -8.55 0.16 -12.64
N VAL A 149 -7.29 0.59 -12.54
CA VAL A 149 -6.35 0.64 -13.67
C VAL A 149 -6.13 -0.75 -14.24
N THR A 150 -5.95 -1.76 -13.38
CA THR A 150 -5.73 -3.15 -13.81
C THR A 150 -6.97 -3.74 -14.49
N ALA A 151 -8.18 -3.43 -14.01
CA ALA A 151 -9.42 -3.88 -14.61
C ALA A 151 -9.68 -3.26 -15.99
N ARG A 152 -9.15 -2.05 -16.25
CA ARG A 152 -9.22 -1.38 -17.56
C ARG A 152 -8.23 -2.00 -18.56
N HIS A 153 -6.99 -2.24 -18.15
CA HIS A 153 -5.99 -2.91 -18.98
C HIS A 153 -4.99 -3.70 -18.10
N PRO A 154 -5.13 -5.03 -17.99
CA PRO A 154 -4.22 -5.83 -17.21
C PRO A 154 -2.86 -5.99 -17.91
N VAL A 155 -1.77 -5.98 -17.14
CA VAL A 155 -0.43 -6.31 -17.64
C VAL A 155 -0.41 -7.80 -18.00
N GLY A 156 -0.19 -8.14 -19.27
CA GLY A 156 -0.03 -9.54 -19.74
C GLY A 156 -1.22 -10.13 -20.52
N THR A 157 -2.07 -9.28 -21.10
CA THR A 157 -2.93 -9.66 -22.23
C THR A 157 -2.24 -9.29 -23.56
N PRO A 158 -2.41 -10.08 -24.63
CA PRO A 158 -1.88 -9.77 -25.95
C PRO A 158 -2.48 -8.48 -26.53
#